data_AF-A0A1I3NEK6-F1
#
_entry.id   AF-A0A1I3NEK6-F1
#
_cell.length_a   1.000
_cell.length_b   1.000
_cell.length_c   1.000
_cell.angle_alpha   90.00
_cell.angle_beta   90.00
_cell.angle_gamma   90.00
#
_symmetry.space_group_name_H-M   'P 1'
#
loop_
_entity.id
_entity.type
_entity.pdbx_description
1 polymer ?
#
loop_
_entity_poly.entity_id
_entity_poly.type
_entity_poly.pdbx_seq_one_letter_code
_entity_poly.pdbx_strand_id
1 'polypeptide(L)' 'MTSWRTRRKALWHPLVGEFEVDCEVLLVSERDQQLVLFTTEPGTSGHEALQLLKVVGTQDLGQVSH' A
#
# COMPACT_ATOMS: atom_id res chain seq x y z
N MET A 1 23.81 -2.46 -5.65
CA MET A 1 23.49 -1.23 -4.89
C MET A 1 21.98 -1.10 -4.84
N THR A 2 21.37 -1.34 -3.69
CA THR A 2 19.91 -1.23 -3.52
C THR A 2 19.55 0.25 -3.42
N SER A 3 18.97 0.83 -4.47
CA SER A 3 18.47 2.21 -4.41
C SER A 3 17.08 2.19 -3.78
N TRP A 4 16.92 2.84 -2.62
CA TRP A 4 15.63 3.11 -2.01
C TRP A 4 15.16 4.51 -2.42
N ARG A 5 13.89 4.63 -2.83
CA ARG A 5 13.24 5.92 -3.11
C ARG A 5 11.88 5.93 -2.42
N THR A 6 11.66 6.88 -1.53
CA THR A 6 10.39 7.07 -0.83
C THR A 6 9.61 8.18 -1.51
N ARG A 7 8.35 7.90 -1.90
CA ARG A 7 7.45 8.87 -2.53
C ARG A 7 6.07 8.78 -1.88
N ARG A 8 5.51 9.93 -1.49
CA ARG A 8 4.13 10.01 -1.03
C ARG A 8 3.15 9.73 -2.18
N LYS A 9 2.15 8.89 -1.93
CA LYS A 9 1.10 8.54 -2.88
C LYS A 9 -0.26 8.59 -2.21
N ALA A 10 -1.24 9.16 -2.90
CA ALA A 10 -2.64 8.97 -2.57
C ALA A 10 -3.14 7.69 -3.26
N LEU A 11 -3.84 6.84 -2.51
CA LEU A 11 -4.45 5.60 -2.96
C LEU A 11 -5.94 5.66 -2.70
N TRP A 12 -6.74 5.10 -3.62
CA TRP A 12 -8.17 4.93 -3.42
C TRP A 12 -8.49 3.46 -3.20
N HIS A 13 -9.32 3.18 -2.20
CA HIS A 13 -9.86 1.86 -1.95
C HIS A 13 -11.37 1.96 -1.66
N PRO A 14 -12.21 1.08 -2.26
CA PRO A 14 -13.67 1.22 -2.22
C PRO A 14 -14.26 1.25 -0.81
N LEU A 15 -13.64 0.57 0.16
CA LEU A 15 -14.14 0.50 1.54
C LEU A 15 -13.59 1.58 2.48
N VAL A 16 -12.39 2.10 2.21
CA VAL A 16 -11.70 3.02 3.14
C VAL A 16 -11.48 4.41 2.55
N GLY A 17 -11.95 4.62 1.31
CA GLY A 17 -11.83 5.88 0.60
C GLY A 17 -10.41 6.15 0.11
N GLU A 18 -10.12 7.43 -0.10
CA GLU A 18 -8.78 7.89 -0.44
C GLU A 18 -7.91 8.06 0.82
N PHE A 19 -6.66 7.61 0.77
CA PHE A 19 -5.70 7.75 1.86
C PHE A 19 -4.26 7.87 1.35
N GLU A 20 -3.40 8.51 2.14
CA GLU A 20 -1.99 8.68 1.81
C GLU A 20 -1.13 7.55 2.38
N VAL A 21 -0.10 7.17 1.61
CA VAL A 21 0.95 6.24 2.00
C VAL A 21 2.31 6.76 1.55
N ASP A 22 3.34 6.38 2.27
CA ASP A 22 4.71 6.44 1.78
C ASP A 22 4.99 5.16 0.98
N CYS A 23 5.42 5.33 -0.26
CA CYS A 23 5.71 4.24 -1.17
C CYS A 23 7.20 4.12 -1.41
N GLU A 24 7.71 2.91 -1.19
CA GLU A 24 9.09 2.55 -1.43
C GLU A 24 9.17 1.42 -2.43
N VAL A 25 10.10 1.51 -3.38
CA VAL A 25 10.32 0.48 -4.40
C VAL A 25 11.72 -0.05 -4.29
N LEU A 26 11.80 -1.37 -4.23
CA LEU A 26 13.00 -2.16 -4.03
C LEU A 26 13.24 -3.06 -5.21
N LEU A 27 14.31 -2.79 -5.95
CA LEU A 27 14.70 -3.64 -7.07
C LEU A 27 15.44 -4.87 -6.56
N VAL A 28 14.92 -6.05 -6.88
CA VAL A 28 15.56 -7.34 -6.62
C VAL A 28 16.29 -7.77 -7.88
N SER A 29 17.54 -7.30 -8.01
CA SER A 29 18.36 -7.39 -9.22
C SER A 29 18.59 -8.81 -9.73
N GLU A 30 18.55 -9.82 -8.86
CA GLU A 30 18.79 -11.22 -9.22
C GLU A 30 17.60 -11.90 -9.91
N ARG A 31 16.39 -11.30 -9.88
CA ARG A 31 15.15 -11.95 -10.33
C ARG A 31 14.22 -11.11 -11.19
N ASP A 32 14.66 -9.94 -11.67
CA ASP A 32 13.80 -8.96 -12.36
C ASP A 32 12.49 -8.67 -11.60
N GLN A 33 12.55 -8.75 -10.27
CA GLN A 33 11.41 -8.54 -9.37
C GLN A 33 11.54 -7.20 -8.66
N GLN A 34 10.40 -6.66 -8.26
CA GLN A 34 10.32 -5.45 -7.45
C GLN A 34 9.47 -5.71 -6.23
N LEU A 35 9.95 -5.30 -5.06
CA LEU A 35 9.14 -5.21 -3.85
C LEU A 35 8.64 -3.77 -3.71
N VAL A 36 7.33 -3.59 -3.63
CA VAL A 36 6.70 -2.29 -3.39
C VAL A 36 6.16 -2.30 -1.97
N LEU A 37 6.68 -1.43 -1.13
CA LEU A 37 6.26 -1.28 0.26
C LEU A 37 5.41 -0.02 0.39
N PHE A 38 4.24 -0.18 1.03
CA PHE A 38 3.38 0.92 1.43
C PHE A 38 3.39 1.01 2.95
N THR A 39 3.81 2.17 3.47
CA THR A 39 3.85 2.46 4.91
C THR A 39 3.07 3.73 5.22
N THR A 40 2.76 3.90 6.49
CA THR A 40 2.06 5.08 7.04
C THR A 40 2.58 5.37 8.43
N GLU A 41 2.58 6.64 8.81
CA GLU A 41 2.93 7.07 10.17
C GLU A 41 1.77 6.80 11.13
N PRO A 42 2.00 6.19 12.31
CA PRO A 42 0.96 6.00 13.32
C PRO A 42 0.24 7.30 13.69
N GLY A 43 -1.08 7.23 13.86
CA GLY A 43 -1.93 8.39 14.15
C GLY A 43 -2.36 9.20 12.92
N THR A 44 -1.93 8.83 11.71
CA THR A 44 -2.48 9.38 10.46
C THR A 44 -3.73 8.62 10.01
N SER A 45 -4.59 9.27 9.23
CA SER A 45 -5.75 8.63 8.59
C SER A 45 -5.35 7.45 7.70
N GLY A 46 -4.20 7.56 7.01
CA GLY A 46 -3.65 6.46 6.23
C GLY A 46 -3.30 5.24 7.09
N HIS A 47 -2.82 5.45 8.32
CA HIS A 47 -2.54 4.36 9.25
C HIS A 47 -3.80 3.62 9.65
N GLU A 48 -4.88 4.35 9.97
CA GLU A 48 -6.17 3.76 10.29
C GLU A 48 -6.74 2.98 9.10
N ALA A 49 -6.64 3.54 7.89
CA ALA A 49 -7.04 2.86 6.66
C ALA A 49 -6.26 1.56 6.44
N LEU A 50 -4.93 1.56 6.58
CA LEU A 50 -4.12 0.35 6.47
C LEU A 50 -4.45 -0.69 7.55
N GLN A 51 -4.74 -0.28 8.78
CA GLN A 51 -5.15 -1.23 9.83
C GLN A 51 -6.50 -1.87 9.49
N LEU A 52 -7.46 -1.11 8.98
CA LEU A 52 -8.75 -1.64 8.55
C LEU A 52 -8.58 -2.62 7.37
N LEU A 53 -7.73 -2.27 6.39
CA LEU A 53 -7.44 -3.13 5.23
C LEU A 53 -6.80 -4.47 5.62
N LYS A 54 -6.07 -4.57 6.73
CA LYS A 54 -5.57 -5.88 7.22
C LYS A 54 -6.70 -6.84 7.56
N VAL A 55 -7.85 -6.31 8.00
CA VAL A 55 -9.02 -7.10 8.40
C VAL A 55 -9.92 -7.40 7.21
N VAL A 56 -10.24 -6.38 6.40
CA VAL A 56 -11.22 -6.50 5.30
C VAL A 56 -10.61 -6.90 3.96
N GLY A 57 -9.29 -6.72 3.78
CA GLY A 57 -8.59 -7.00 2.51
C GLY A 57 -8.07 -8.43 2.35
N THR A 58 -8.11 -9.25 3.40
CA THR A 58 -7.81 -10.69 3.36
C THR A 58 -9.07 -11.56 3.24
N GLN A 59 -10.24 -10.95 3.44
CA GLN A 59 -11.52 -11.50 3.00
C GLN A 59 -11.51 -11.32 1.48
N ASP A 60 -11.59 -12.40 0.71
CA ASP A 60 -11.78 -12.30 -0.74
C ASP A 60 -13.13 -11.59 -0.99
N LEU A 61 -13.07 -10.27 -1.11
CA LEU A 61 -14.15 -9.42 -1.57
C LEU A 61 -14.03 -9.34 -3.07
N GLY A 62 -14.06 -10.52 -3.70
CA GLY A 62 -14.00 -10.72 -5.14
C GLY A 62 -14.79 -9.61 -5.82
N GLN A 63 -14.03 -8.72 -6.44
CA GLN A 63 -14.40 -7.82 -7.52
C GLN A 63 -15.93 -7.73 -7.73
N VAL A 64 -16.64 -6.90 -6.94
CA VAL A 64 -18.00 -6.52 -7.33
C VAL A 64 -17.86 -5.50 -8.45
N SER A 65 -18.28 -5.95 -9.62
CA SER A 65 -17.96 -5.43 -10.95
C SER A 65 -18.74 -4.16 -11.30
N HIS A 66 -18.20 -3.40 -12.25
CA HIS A 66 -18.98 -2.93 -13.40
C HIS A 66 -18.07 -2.83 -14.64
#